data_AF-A0A1Y1XRR7-F1
#
_entry.id   AF-A0A1Y1XRR7-F1
#
_cell.length_a   1.000
_cell.length_b   1.000
_cell.length_c   1.000
_cell.angle_alpha   90.00
_cell.angle_beta   90.00
_cell.angle_gamma   90.00
#
_symmetry.space_group_name_H-M   'P 1'
#
loop_
_entity.id
_entity.type
_entity.pdbx_description
1 polymer ?
#
loop_
_entity_poly.entity_id
_entity_poly.type
_entity_poly.pdbx_seq_one_letter_code
_entity_poly.pdbx_strand_id
1 'polypeptide(L)'
;MATSLFPQPVQRSKNLVEFKAGKCLREGDTNVVKADTRKGLVYLKQGEDSLMHFYWKDRKTNSVEDDLIIFPDEAEFLKVEESDGRVYVLKFKSSSLRMFFWMQDKSSEQDEELRSRVNEVLNNPSALYGGSEEMAF
;
A
#
# COMPACT_ATOMS: atom_id res chain seq x y z
N MET A 1 35.75 21.37 20.97
CA MET A 1 35.15 20.88 19.71
C MET A 1 33.75 20.44 20.03
N ALA A 2 32.72 21.19 19.60
CA ALA A 2 31.34 20.89 19.91
C ALA A 2 30.78 19.97 18.83
N THR A 3 30.56 18.70 19.16
CA THR A 3 29.80 17.77 18.32
C THR A 3 28.32 18.03 18.58
N SER A 4 27.68 18.75 17.67
CA SER A 4 26.24 18.99 17.69
C SER A 4 25.47 17.67 17.64
N LEU A 5 24.90 17.28 18.77
CA LEU A 5 24.03 16.11 18.95
C LEU A 5 22.57 16.55 18.78
N PHE A 6 22.21 17.11 17.62
CA PHE A 6 20.81 17.34 17.30
C PHE A 6 20.28 16.11 16.57
N PRO A 7 19.17 15.49 17.03
CA PRO A 7 18.50 14.48 16.22
C PRO A 7 18.01 15.17 14.96
N GLN A 8 18.55 14.78 13.80
CA GLN A 8 17.97 15.19 12.54
C GLN A 8 16.50 14.76 12.55
N PRO A 9 15.55 15.64 12.19
CA PRO A 9 14.19 15.17 11.98
C PRO A 9 14.28 14.13 10.87
N VAL A 10 14.12 12.85 11.24
CA VAL A 10 13.91 11.78 10.28
C VAL A 10 12.82 12.29 9.35
N GLN A 11 13.15 12.54 8.09
CA GLN A 11 12.18 12.89 7.08
C GLN A 11 11.19 11.75 7.07
N ARG A 12 10.08 11.90 7.80
CA ARG A 12 8.95 10.99 7.73
C ARG A 12 8.41 11.19 6.34
N SER A 13 8.94 10.44 5.37
CA SER A 13 8.39 10.36 4.03
C SER A 13 6.92 10.07 4.21
N LYS A 14 6.11 11.09 3.91
CA LYS A 14 4.68 11.11 4.17
C LYS A 14 4.07 9.95 3.38
N ASN A 15 3.21 9.15 4.02
CA ASN A 15 2.51 8.08 3.34
C ASN A 15 1.74 8.70 2.15
N LEU A 16 1.98 8.18 0.95
CA LEU A 16 1.36 8.67 -0.28
C LEU A 16 -0.13 8.34 -0.31
N VAL A 17 -0.45 7.14 0.18
CA VAL A 17 -1.80 6.65 0.39
C VAL A 17 -1.78 5.83 1.67
N GLU A 18 -2.82 5.93 2.49
CA GLU A 18 -3.04 5.04 3.62
C GLU A 18 -4.53 4.82 3.85
N PHE A 19 -4.90 3.58 4.20
CA PHE A 19 -6.28 3.23 4.51
C PHE A 19 -6.36 2.00 5.41
N LYS A 20 -7.47 1.88 6.13
CA LYS A 20 -7.71 0.76 7.05
C LYS A 20 -8.17 -0.44 6.24
N ALA A 21 -7.35 -1.48 6.16
CA ALA A 21 -7.70 -2.73 5.51
C ALA A 21 -7.05 -3.92 6.22
N GLY A 22 -7.82 -4.99 6.39
CA GLY A 22 -7.28 -6.28 6.86
C GLY A 22 -6.82 -7.14 5.70
N LYS A 23 -6.02 -8.17 5.97
CA LYS A 23 -5.67 -9.19 4.97
C LYS A 23 -6.82 -10.18 4.81
N CYS A 24 -6.89 -10.85 3.67
CA CYS A 24 -7.62 -12.10 3.54
C CYS A 24 -6.62 -13.21 3.22
N LEU A 25 -6.75 -14.33 3.93
CA LEU A 25 -5.89 -15.49 3.79
C LEU A 25 -6.63 -16.55 2.96
N ARG A 26 -5.94 -17.10 1.96
CA ARG A 26 -6.46 -18.22 1.18
C ARG A 26 -6.39 -19.51 2.00
N GLU A 27 -7.46 -20.30 1.98
CA GLU A 27 -7.51 -21.57 2.71
C GLU A 27 -6.90 -22.71 1.87
N GLY A 28 -5.62 -22.98 2.10
CA GLY A 28 -4.85 -23.99 1.36
C GLY A 28 -4.82 -23.71 -0.14
N ASP A 29 -5.02 -24.75 -0.95
CA ASP A 29 -5.09 -24.66 -2.42
C ASP A 29 -6.49 -24.31 -2.94
N THR A 30 -7.47 -24.05 -2.09
CA THR A 30 -8.84 -23.74 -2.52
C THR A 30 -8.96 -22.29 -2.98
N ASN A 31 -9.89 -21.96 -3.89
CA ASN A 31 -10.19 -20.58 -4.29
C ASN A 31 -10.94 -19.76 -3.21
N VAL A 32 -11.06 -20.28 -1.99
CA VAL A 32 -11.75 -19.63 -0.88
C VAL A 32 -10.75 -18.76 -0.09
N VAL A 33 -11.09 -17.49 0.07
CA VAL A 33 -10.34 -16.55 0.91
C VAL A 33 -11.15 -16.19 2.15
N LYS A 34 -10.53 -16.25 3.32
CA LYS A 34 -11.14 -15.89 4.60
C LYS A 34 -10.54 -14.57 5.09
N ALA A 35 -11.41 -13.64 5.48
CA ALA A 35 -10.99 -12.38 6.05
C ALA A 35 -10.25 -12.61 7.37
N ASP A 36 -9.05 -12.06 7.50
CA ASP A 36 -8.32 -11.99 8.76
C ASP A 36 -9.00 -10.95 9.66
N THR A 37 -9.34 -11.33 10.88
CA THR A 37 -10.02 -10.46 11.86
C THR A 37 -9.13 -9.34 12.42
N ARG A 38 -7.81 -9.40 12.15
CA ARG A 38 -6.85 -8.39 12.58
C ARG A 38 -7.12 -7.04 11.91
N LYS A 39 -6.95 -5.97 12.69
CA LYS A 39 -7.13 -4.60 12.21
C LYS A 39 -5.85 -4.16 11.53
N GLY A 40 -5.86 -4.08 10.21
CA GLY A 40 -4.68 -3.69 9.44
C GLY A 40 -4.70 -2.23 8.99
N LEU A 41 -3.53 -1.71 8.66
CA LEU A 41 -3.35 -0.48 7.91
C LEU A 41 -2.50 -0.81 6.69
N VAL A 42 -3.03 -0.53 5.50
CA VAL A 42 -2.27 -0.50 4.26
C VAL A 42 -1.78 0.92 4.05
N TYR A 43 -0.52 1.07 3.66
CA TYR A 43 0.00 2.36 3.24
C TYR A 43 1.09 2.19 2.20
N LEU A 44 1.15 3.15 1.27
CA LEU A 44 2.17 3.22 0.23
C LEU A 44 3.14 4.32 0.56
N LYS A 45 4.42 4.04 0.36
CA LYS A 45 5.50 4.97 0.69
C LYS A 45 6.66 4.73 -0.27
N GLN A 46 7.31 5.79 -0.71
CA GLN A 46 8.59 5.65 -1.38
C GLN A 46 9.70 5.38 -0.35
N GLY A 47 10.46 4.31 -0.57
CA GLY A 47 11.60 3.91 0.25
C GLY A 47 12.78 4.87 0.10
N GLU A 48 13.79 4.68 0.94
CA GLU A 48 15.07 5.41 0.80
C GLU A 48 15.85 4.96 -0.45
N ASP A 49 15.53 3.78 -0.98
CA ASP A 49 16.01 3.25 -2.26
C ASP A 49 15.31 3.87 -3.48
N SER A 50 14.41 4.84 -3.26
CA SER A 50 13.58 5.49 -4.29
C SER A 50 12.57 4.56 -4.97
N LEU A 51 12.32 3.37 -4.44
CA LEU A 51 11.32 2.42 -4.93
C LEU A 51 9.98 2.60 -4.22
N MET A 52 8.89 2.13 -4.83
CA MET A 52 7.56 2.18 -4.20
C MET A 52 7.37 0.96 -3.31
N HIS A 53 7.10 1.20 -2.02
CA HIS A 53 6.80 0.15 -1.07
C HIS A 53 5.30 0.14 -0.74
N PHE A 54 4.70 -1.03 -0.85
CA PHE A 54 3.38 -1.35 -0.36
C PHE A 54 3.50 -2.06 0.99
N TYR A 55 3.11 -1.36 2.04
CA TYR A 55 3.17 -1.87 3.40
C TYR A 55 1.81 -2.35 3.90
N TRP A 56 1.85 -3.42 4.69
CA TRP A 56 0.77 -3.76 5.60
C TRP A 56 1.30 -3.90 7.03
N LYS A 57 0.62 -3.27 7.98
CA LYS A 57 0.90 -3.41 9.41
C LYS A 57 -0.33 -3.74 10.23
N ASP A 58 -0.13 -4.49 11.32
CA ASP A 58 -1.17 -4.70 12.33
C ASP A 58 -1.28 -3.43 13.18
N ARG A 59 -2.48 -2.86 13.29
CA ARG A 59 -2.76 -1.66 14.07
C ARG A 59 -2.79 -1.89 15.57
N LYS A 60 -2.98 -3.14 16.03
CA LYS A 60 -2.95 -3.47 17.45
C LYS A 60 -1.52 -3.47 17.98
N THR A 61 -0.61 -4.11 17.25
CA THR A 61 0.80 -4.25 17.66
C THR A 61 1.70 -3.16 17.08
N ASN A 62 1.22 -2.43 16.06
CA ASN A 62 2.00 -1.53 15.22
C ASN A 62 3.19 -2.19 14.49
N SER A 63 3.18 -3.52 14.37
CA SER A 63 4.22 -4.26 13.64
C SER A 63 3.90 -4.29 12.14
N VAL A 64 4.88 -3.92 11.32
CA VAL A 64 4.85 -4.14 9.87
C VAL A 64 5.04 -5.64 9.64
N GLU A 65 4.12 -6.27 8.91
CA GLU A 65 4.24 -7.70 8.55
C GLU A 65 4.57 -7.90 7.08
N ASP A 66 4.08 -7.03 6.20
CA ASP A 66 4.43 -7.06 4.78
C ASP A 66 5.10 -5.74 4.38
N ASP A 67 6.19 -5.86 3.64
CA ASP A 67 6.88 -4.79 2.94
C ASP A 67 7.17 -5.29 1.52
N LEU A 68 6.41 -4.80 0.55
CA LEU A 68 6.51 -5.24 -0.84
C LEU A 68 6.99 -4.09 -1.70
N ILE A 69 8.11 -4.31 -2.39
CA ILE A 69 8.58 -3.40 -3.43
C ILE A 69 7.73 -3.65 -4.68
N ILE A 70 7.13 -2.60 -5.22
CA ILE A 70 6.30 -2.64 -6.42
C ILE A 70 6.95 -1.76 -7.48
N PHE A 71 7.26 -2.33 -8.64
CA PHE A 71 7.68 -1.55 -9.80
C PHE A 71 6.47 -0.94 -10.54
N PRO A 72 6.65 0.18 -11.25
CA PRO A 72 5.63 0.72 -12.14
C PRO A 72 5.06 -0.35 -13.06
N ASP A 73 3.73 -0.34 -13.26
CA ASP A 73 2.99 -1.30 -14.06
C ASP A 73 3.02 -2.76 -13.57
N GLU A 74 3.72 -3.08 -12.48
CA GLU A 74 3.89 -4.45 -12.01
C GLU A 74 2.67 -4.99 -11.26
N ALA A 75 1.92 -4.14 -10.56
CA ALA A 75 0.78 -4.55 -9.77
C ALA A 75 -0.46 -3.70 -10.04
N GLU A 76 -1.62 -4.35 -9.98
CA GLU A 76 -2.93 -3.70 -10.10
C GLU A 76 -3.75 -3.98 -8.85
N PHE A 77 -4.39 -2.93 -8.33
CA PHE A 77 -5.30 -3.00 -7.22
C PHE A 77 -6.75 -2.99 -7.74
N LEU A 78 -7.42 -4.13 -7.65
CA LEU A 78 -8.74 -4.37 -8.24
C LEU A 78 -9.74 -4.78 -7.18
N LYS A 79 -11.01 -4.39 -7.36
CA LYS A 79 -12.11 -4.89 -6.54
C LYS A 79 -12.46 -6.32 -6.96
N VAL A 80 -12.73 -7.18 -5.98
CA VAL A 80 -13.17 -8.56 -6.21
C VAL A 80 -14.70 -8.59 -6.27
N GLU A 81 -15.24 -8.59 -7.48
CA GLU A 81 -16.70 -8.60 -7.72
C GLU A 81 -17.38 -9.91 -7.28
N GLU A 82 -16.63 -11.01 -7.18
CA GLU A 82 -17.12 -12.31 -6.70
C GLU A 82 -17.28 -12.38 -5.17
N SER A 83 -16.89 -11.34 -4.45
CA SER A 83 -17.03 -11.28 -2.99
C SER A 83 -18.27 -10.49 -2.59
N ASP A 84 -19.01 -10.97 -1.58
CA ASP A 84 -20.16 -10.25 -0.98
C ASP A 84 -19.76 -8.98 -0.19
N GLY A 85 -18.50 -8.56 -0.26
CA GLY A 85 -17.93 -7.53 0.60
C GLY A 85 -17.01 -6.55 -0.11
N ARG A 86 -16.36 -5.73 0.72
CA ARG A 86 -15.40 -4.71 0.26
C ARG A 86 -14.00 -5.32 0.13
N VAL A 87 -13.89 -6.38 -0.66
CA VAL A 87 -12.63 -7.11 -0.88
C VAL A 87 -11.95 -6.62 -2.15
N TYR A 88 -10.66 -6.39 -2.03
CA TYR A 88 -9.77 -5.94 -3.08
C TYR A 88 -8.60 -6.92 -3.19
N VAL A 89 -7.99 -6.98 -4.37
CA VAL A 89 -6.82 -7.80 -4.65
C VAL A 89 -5.71 -6.93 -5.21
N LEU A 90 -4.53 -7.03 -4.61
CA LEU A 90 -3.28 -6.61 -5.23
C LEU A 90 -2.79 -7.79 -6.07
N LYS A 91 -2.93 -7.65 -7.39
CA LYS A 91 -2.54 -8.66 -8.37
C LYS A 91 -1.23 -8.24 -9.02
N PHE A 92 -0.21 -9.05 -8.86
CA PHE A 92 1.04 -8.88 -9.60
C PHE A 92 0.87 -9.40 -11.02
N LYS A 93 1.34 -8.64 -12.02
CA LYS A 93 1.32 -9.04 -13.43
C LYS A 93 2.46 -10.01 -13.76
N SER A 94 3.61 -9.81 -13.13
CA SER A 94 4.82 -10.60 -13.33
C SER A 94 4.80 -11.96 -12.60
N SER A 95 3.84 -12.19 -11.70
CA SER A 95 3.75 -13.43 -10.92
C SER A 95 2.30 -13.88 -10.73
N SER A 96 2.11 -15.12 -10.28
CA SER A 96 0.80 -15.63 -9.88
C SER A 96 0.39 -15.20 -8.46
N LEU A 97 1.21 -14.37 -7.79
CA LEU A 97 0.94 -13.90 -6.44
C LEU A 97 -0.28 -12.98 -6.44
N ARG A 98 -1.23 -13.29 -5.57
CA ARG A 98 -2.43 -12.49 -5.34
C ARG A 98 -2.57 -12.26 -3.85
N MET A 99 -2.60 -11.00 -3.44
CA MET A 99 -2.81 -10.62 -2.06
C MET A 99 -4.17 -9.97 -1.92
N PHE A 100 -4.98 -10.51 -1.03
CA PHE A 100 -6.36 -10.06 -0.84
C PHE A 100 -6.45 -9.20 0.40
N PHE A 101 -7.21 -8.12 0.31
CA PHE A 101 -7.41 -7.15 1.37
C PHE A 101 -8.90 -6.83 1.48
N TRP A 102 -9.39 -6.59 2.69
CA TRP A 102 -10.77 -6.15 2.90
C TRP A 102 -10.79 -4.81 3.62
N MET A 103 -11.55 -3.86 3.07
CA MET A 103 -11.65 -2.50 3.60
C MET A 103 -12.35 -2.54 4.98
N GLN A 104 -11.74 -1.87 5.95
CA GLN A 104 -12.20 -1.80 7.34
C GLN A 104 -12.77 -0.43 7.72
N ASP A 105 -12.80 0.51 6.77
CA ASP A 105 -13.36 1.83 7.04
C ASP A 105 -14.90 1.78 7.16
N LYS A 106 -15.45 2.72 7.92
CA LYS A 106 -16.88 2.69 8.26
C LYS A 106 -17.74 2.96 7.02
N SER A 107 -17.33 3.94 6.20
CA SER A 107 -17.97 4.29 4.93
C SER A 107 -17.28 3.56 3.78
N SER A 108 -18.05 3.28 2.72
CA SER A 108 -17.56 2.72 1.45
C SER A 108 -17.43 3.77 0.35
N GLU A 109 -17.79 5.02 0.62
CA GLU A 109 -17.82 6.11 -0.37
C GLU A 109 -16.44 6.40 -0.96
N GLN A 110 -15.39 6.22 -0.17
CA GLN A 110 -14.01 6.49 -0.59
C GLN A 110 -13.31 5.26 -1.18
N ASP A 111 -13.93 4.08 -1.18
CA ASP A 111 -13.24 2.85 -1.55
C ASP A 111 -12.77 2.87 -3.03
N GLU A 112 -13.57 3.45 -3.92
CA GLU A 112 -13.23 3.58 -5.35
C GLU A 112 -12.14 4.64 -5.57
N GLU A 113 -12.19 5.76 -4.84
CA GLU A 113 -11.16 6.79 -4.88
C GLU A 113 -9.82 6.24 -4.36
N LEU A 114 -9.83 5.52 -3.25
CA LEU A 114 -8.66 4.84 -2.69
C LEU A 114 -8.08 3.84 -3.69
N ARG A 115 -8.93 3.01 -4.33
CA ARG A 115 -8.49 2.08 -5.37
C ARG A 115 -7.82 2.81 -6.52
N SER A 116 -8.45 3.86 -7.04
CA SER A 116 -7.90 4.67 -8.14
C SER A 116 -6.54 5.26 -7.74
N ARG A 117 -6.46 5.85 -6.53
CA ARG A 117 -5.26 6.48 -6.01
C ARG A 117 -4.12 5.49 -5.80
N VAL A 118 -4.40 4.28 -5.29
CA VAL A 118 -3.40 3.22 -5.17
C VAL A 118 -2.82 2.89 -6.54
N ASN A 119 -3.66 2.64 -7.55
CA ASN A 119 -3.18 2.33 -8.90
C ASN A 119 -2.38 3.47 -9.52
N GLU A 120 -2.80 4.73 -9.31
CA GLU A 120 -2.07 5.90 -9.79
C GLU A 120 -0.66 5.97 -9.17
N VAL A 121 -0.56 5.77 -7.86
CA VAL A 121 0.71 5.84 -7.12
C VAL A 121 1.63 4.66 -7.47
N LEU A 122 1.08 3.46 -7.66
CA LEU A 122 1.85 2.29 -8.06
C LEU A 122 2.43 2.44 -9.47
N ASN A 123 1.67 3.00 -10.41
CA ASN A 123 2.11 3.15 -11.80
C ASN A 123 2.93 4.42 -12.05
N ASN A 124 2.74 5.48 -11.26
CA ASN A 124 3.45 6.76 -11.41
C ASN A 124 4.12 7.22 -10.11
N PRO A 125 5.07 6.45 -9.54
CA PRO A 125 5.71 6.79 -8.27
C PRO A 125 6.52 8.10 -8.35
N SER A 126 7.11 8.40 -9.51
CA SER A 126 7.93 9.60 -9.74
C SER A 126 7.12 10.87 -10.03
N ALA A 127 5.93 10.76 -10.64
CA ALA A 127 5.10 11.92 -10.98
C ALA A 127 4.57 12.66 -9.74
N LEU A 128 4.49 11.98 -8.60
CA LEU A 128 4.01 12.55 -7.34
C LEU A 128 5.06 13.42 -6.63
N TYR A 129 6.33 13.36 -7.05
CA TYR A 129 7.42 14.20 -6.56
C TYR A 129 8.07 15.06 -7.65
N GLY A 130 7.82 14.78 -8.94
CA GLY A 130 8.42 15.47 -10.09
C GLY A 130 7.73 16.78 -10.54
N GLY A 131 6.95 17.42 -9.68
CA GLY A 131 6.23 18.67 -9.99
C GLY A 131 6.99 19.96 -9.71
N SER A 132 8.26 19.92 -9.29
CA SER A 132 9.03 21.13 -8.96
C SER A 132 10.53 21.02 -9.24
N GLU A 133 10.93 20.64 -10.45
CA GLU A 133 12.24 21.05 -10.96
C GLU A 133 12.17 21.29 -12.47
N GLU A 134 11.51 22.40 -12.83
CA GLU A 134 12.11 23.29 -13.82
C GLU A 134 13.44 23.75 -13.21
N MET A 135 14.56 23.16 -13.63
CA MET A 135 15.84 23.86 -13.70
C MET A 135 16.61 23.34 -14.92
N ALA A 136 16.47 24.15 -15.97
CA ALA A 136 17.48 24.52 -16.95
C ALA A 136 18.87 23.91 -16.74
N PHE A 137 19.40 23.24 -17.78
CA PHE A 137 20.58 23.70 -18.54
C PHE A 137 20.48 23.22 -19.99
#